data_AF-A0A934HT92-F1
#
_entry.id   AF-A0A934HT92-F1
#
_cell.length_a   1.000
_cell.length_b   1.000
_cell.length_c   1.000
_cell.angle_alpha   90.00
_cell.angle_beta   90.00
_cell.angle_gamma   90.00
#
_symmetry.space_group_name_H-M   'P 1'
#
loop_
_entity.id
_entity.type
_entity.pdbx_description
1 polymer ?
#
loop_
_entity_poly.entity_id
_entity_poly.type
_entity_poly.pdbx_seq_one_letter_code
_entity_poly.pdbx_strand_id
1 'polypeptide(L)'
;MSLSNRAKAILASLSIVITIIVSGQYIYYNKFNAYQVYMNGKPLAYVKNKEDFYNVEKNIEKDLEKRFGKITLKDDITFKEVSIKNENIADSSVIKNSIIKNSRTSIPTVLMKSDGREVGVLANESEMIKVLDIIKNEYKEKDKDGTFKLNNRITYVKQDTNIKDISTIEETIKIAKENPSNPLICFSKEKETNGVQNVSLSRSLSVTSFVSFPSKGTITSPFGMRWGKMHNGIDIGAPMGDPIHAAMDGKVVYAKWEDGYGKVIKIDHGVGVQTVYGHCSNIDVNEGQQVKKGENIGKVGSTGNSTGPHVHFEVRVDGAPQDPLKYLK
;
A
#
# COMPACT_ATOMS: atom_id res chain seq x y z
N MET A 1 -41.31 -10.10 -72.46
CA MET A 1 -40.22 -9.62 -73.33
C MET A 1 -38.89 -10.02 -72.67
N SER A 2 -38.20 -11.04 -73.18
CA SER A 2 -36.95 -11.54 -72.58
C SER A 2 -35.79 -10.63 -73.00
N LEU A 3 -35.07 -10.06 -72.02
CA LEU A 3 -33.87 -9.25 -72.28
C LEU A 3 -32.81 -10.07 -73.00
N SER A 4 -32.17 -9.48 -74.02
CA SER A 4 -31.07 -10.11 -74.75
C SER A 4 -29.91 -10.41 -73.80
N ASN A 5 -29.14 -11.48 -74.09
CA ASN A 5 -28.01 -11.88 -73.24
C ASN A 5 -26.98 -10.75 -73.06
N ARG A 6 -26.82 -9.87 -74.07
CA ARG A 6 -25.98 -8.66 -73.98
C ARG A 6 -26.54 -7.64 -72.99
N ALA A 7 -27.85 -7.40 -72.99
CA ALA A 7 -28.48 -6.47 -72.04
C ALA A 7 -28.39 -6.97 -70.59
N LYS A 8 -28.53 -8.28 -70.36
CA LYS A 8 -28.33 -8.89 -69.03
C LYS A 8 -26.90 -8.75 -68.52
N ALA A 9 -25.90 -8.94 -69.40
CA ALA A 9 -24.49 -8.76 -69.05
C ALA A 9 -24.16 -7.30 -68.71
N ILE A 10 -24.69 -6.34 -69.47
CA ILE A 10 -24.52 -4.90 -69.20
C ILE A 10 -25.15 -4.52 -67.85
N LEU A 11 -26.38 -4.96 -67.56
CA LEU A 11 -27.04 -4.72 -66.28
C LEU A 11 -26.30 -5.33 -65.09
N ALA A 12 -25.74 -6.55 -65.25
CA ALA A 12 -24.92 -7.18 -64.22
C ALA A 12 -23.62 -6.37 -63.96
N SER A 13 -22.96 -5.89 -65.01
CA SER A 13 -21.76 -5.07 -64.87
C SER A 13 -22.04 -3.71 -64.20
N LEU A 14 -23.16 -3.05 -64.53
CA LEU A 14 -23.57 -1.80 -63.88
C LEU A 14 -23.89 -2.00 -62.39
N SER A 15 -24.56 -3.11 -62.03
CA SER A 15 -24.86 -3.44 -60.63
C SER A 15 -23.60 -3.61 -59.78
N ILE A 16 -22.56 -4.25 -60.34
CA ILE A 16 -21.27 -4.42 -59.68
C ILE A 16 -20.59 -3.05 -59.47
N VAL A 17 -20.58 -2.19 -60.50
CA VAL A 17 -19.98 -0.85 -60.39
C VAL A 17 -20.71 0.01 -59.36
N ILE A 18 -22.04 0.00 -59.34
CA ILE A 18 -22.85 0.72 -58.34
C ILE A 18 -22.54 0.18 -56.94
N THR A 19 -22.44 -1.14 -56.76
CA THR A 19 -22.12 -1.74 -55.47
C THR A 19 -20.73 -1.35 -55.00
N ILE A 20 -19.73 -1.29 -55.89
CA ILE A 20 -18.37 -0.83 -55.58
C ILE A 20 -18.36 0.66 -55.21
N ILE A 21 -19.13 1.50 -55.90
CA ILE A 21 -19.25 2.94 -55.59
C ILE A 21 -19.95 3.15 -54.25
N VAL A 22 -21.06 2.44 -53.99
CA VAL A 22 -21.80 2.54 -52.73
C VAL A 22 -20.99 2.00 -51.56
N SER A 23 -20.28 0.88 -51.74
CA SER A 23 -19.38 0.34 -50.69
C SER A 23 -18.14 1.22 -50.49
N GLY A 24 -17.56 1.77 -51.55
CA GLY A 24 -16.48 2.76 -51.47
C GLY A 24 -16.90 4.06 -50.79
N GLN A 25 -18.09 4.58 -51.11
CA GLN A 25 -18.69 5.72 -50.41
C GLN A 25 -18.99 5.37 -48.95
N TYR A 26 -19.59 4.22 -48.67
CA TYR A 26 -19.87 3.77 -47.31
C TYR A 26 -18.58 3.69 -46.47
N ILE A 27 -17.49 3.14 -47.03
CA ILE A 27 -16.17 3.08 -46.37
C ILE A 27 -15.56 4.48 -46.17
N TYR A 28 -15.74 5.39 -47.13
CA TYR A 28 -15.24 6.77 -47.07
C TYR A 28 -16.01 7.63 -46.05
N TYR A 29 -17.34 7.49 -46.00
CA TYR A 29 -18.22 8.26 -45.10
C TYR A 29 -18.19 7.78 -43.65
N ASN A 30 -17.63 6.60 -43.36
CA ASN A 30 -17.57 6.07 -41.99
C ASN A 30 -16.34 6.54 -41.17
N LYS A 31 -15.69 7.63 -41.60
CA LYS A 31 -14.62 8.30 -40.86
C LYS A 31 -15.13 9.59 -40.21
N PHE A 32 -14.72 9.85 -38.98
CA PHE A 32 -15.08 11.07 -38.25
C PHE A 32 -13.86 11.71 -37.60
N ASN A 33 -14.01 12.96 -37.18
CA ASN A 33 -12.96 13.73 -36.53
C ASN A 33 -12.73 13.20 -35.10
N ALA A 34 -11.49 12.84 -34.81
CA ALA A 34 -11.02 12.34 -33.53
C ALA A 34 -9.66 12.97 -33.20
N TYR A 35 -9.10 12.59 -32.06
CA TYR A 35 -7.78 13.05 -31.64
C TYR A 35 -6.84 11.87 -31.46
N GLN A 36 -5.67 11.95 -32.07
CA GLN A 36 -4.53 11.13 -31.70
C GLN A 36 -3.85 11.76 -30.49
N VAL A 37 -3.76 11.01 -29.41
CA VAL A 37 -3.11 11.42 -28.16
C VAL A 37 -1.65 11.04 -28.23
N TYR A 38 -0.79 11.96 -27.82
CA TYR A 38 0.63 11.75 -27.64
C TYR A 38 0.97 11.98 -26.17
N MET A 39 1.79 11.08 -25.62
CA MET A 39 2.29 11.17 -24.26
C MET A 39 3.81 11.13 -24.32
N ASN A 40 4.46 12.14 -23.74
CA ASN A 40 5.91 12.28 -23.75
C ASN A 40 6.50 12.22 -25.19
N GLY A 41 5.78 12.80 -26.15
CA GLY A 41 6.14 12.82 -27.58
C GLY A 41 5.89 11.53 -28.36
N LYS A 42 5.32 10.47 -27.74
CA LYS A 42 5.02 9.19 -28.40
C LYS A 42 3.52 9.01 -28.63
N PRO A 43 3.09 8.44 -29.77
CA PRO A 43 1.68 8.18 -30.01
C PRO A 43 1.15 7.14 -29.01
N LEU A 44 0.03 7.46 -28.37
CA LEU A 44 -0.53 6.69 -27.26
C LEU A 44 -1.82 5.96 -27.64
N ALA A 45 -2.83 6.70 -28.09
CA ALA A 45 -4.17 6.20 -28.40
C ALA A 45 -4.94 7.15 -29.31
N TYR A 46 -6.07 6.70 -29.85
CA TYR A 46 -7.05 7.57 -30.50
C TYR A 46 -8.30 7.71 -29.64
N VAL A 47 -8.77 8.94 -29.45
CA VAL A 47 -9.94 9.26 -28.62
C VAL A 47 -10.93 10.12 -29.38
N LYS A 48 -12.22 9.98 -29.07
CA LYS A 48 -13.27 10.79 -29.70
C LYS A 48 -13.18 12.25 -29.25
N ASN A 49 -13.06 12.48 -27.94
CA ASN A 49 -12.91 13.80 -27.35
C ASN A 49 -11.70 13.86 -26.41
N LYS A 50 -11.08 15.03 -26.28
CA LYS A 50 -9.99 15.26 -25.31
C LYS A 50 -10.44 14.99 -23.87
N GLU A 51 -11.68 15.34 -23.55
CA GLU A 51 -12.29 15.16 -22.23
C GLU A 51 -12.39 13.69 -21.82
N ASP A 52 -12.63 12.78 -22.77
CA ASP A 52 -12.68 11.34 -22.50
C ASP A 52 -11.30 10.84 -22.00
N PHE A 53 -10.22 11.37 -22.58
CA PHE A 53 -8.85 11.06 -22.14
C PHE A 53 -8.58 11.60 -20.73
N TYR A 54 -8.87 12.88 -20.47
CA TYR A 54 -8.62 13.49 -19.15
C TYR A 54 -9.46 12.85 -18.03
N ASN A 55 -10.67 12.40 -18.34
CA ASN A 55 -11.47 11.64 -17.37
C ASN A 55 -10.82 10.29 -17.00
N VAL A 56 -10.22 9.60 -17.97
CA VAL A 56 -9.46 8.38 -17.70
C VAL A 56 -8.21 8.68 -16.87
N GLU A 57 -7.45 9.72 -17.23
CA GLU A 57 -6.27 10.16 -16.48
C GLU A 57 -6.59 10.48 -15.02
N LYS A 58 -7.64 11.28 -14.79
CA LYS A 58 -8.11 11.63 -13.44
C LYS A 58 -8.57 10.41 -12.65
N ASN A 59 -9.19 9.43 -13.30
CA ASN A 59 -9.57 8.19 -12.63
C ASN A 59 -8.34 7.36 -12.23
N ILE A 60 -7.28 7.36 -13.05
CA ILE A 60 -6.00 6.74 -12.69
C ILE A 60 -5.39 7.43 -11.48
N GLU A 61 -5.32 8.77 -11.47
CA GLU A 61 -4.80 9.52 -10.33
C GLU A 61 -5.56 9.22 -9.03
N LYS A 62 -6.90 9.14 -9.09
CA LYS A 62 -7.73 8.74 -7.95
C LYS A 62 -7.45 7.31 -7.49
N ASP A 63 -7.26 6.38 -8.41
CA ASP A 63 -6.95 4.99 -8.07
C ASP A 63 -5.56 4.86 -7.44
N LEU A 64 -4.58 5.59 -7.97
CA LEU A 64 -3.24 5.70 -7.39
C LEU A 64 -3.31 6.37 -6.01
N GLU A 65 -4.11 7.42 -5.85
CA GLU A 65 -4.26 8.15 -4.59
C GLU A 65 -4.75 7.26 -3.45
N LYS A 66 -5.70 6.36 -3.75
CA LYS A 66 -6.18 5.37 -2.76
C LYS A 66 -5.08 4.43 -2.27
N ARG A 67 -4.09 4.10 -3.13
CA ARG A 67 -3.08 3.08 -2.85
C ARG A 67 -1.77 3.67 -2.31
N PHE A 68 -1.38 4.86 -2.77
CA PHE A 68 -0.08 5.45 -2.52
C PHE A 68 -0.16 6.86 -1.88
N GLY A 69 -1.36 7.40 -1.66
CA GLY A 69 -1.58 8.79 -1.26
C GLY A 69 -1.55 9.76 -2.45
N LYS A 70 -1.76 11.06 -2.20
CA LYS A 70 -1.95 12.08 -3.24
C LYS A 70 -0.81 12.06 -4.28
N ILE A 71 -1.16 11.73 -5.52
CA ILE A 71 -0.26 11.66 -6.67
C ILE A 71 -0.81 12.49 -7.82
N THR A 72 0.10 13.06 -8.61
CA THR A 72 -0.22 13.73 -9.87
C THR A 72 0.71 13.20 -10.95
N LEU A 73 0.16 12.85 -12.10
CA LEU A 73 0.93 12.43 -13.25
C LEU A 73 1.63 13.66 -13.86
N LYS A 74 2.93 13.55 -14.12
CA LYS A 74 3.77 14.67 -14.61
C LYS A 74 4.12 14.53 -16.09
N ASP A 75 3.28 13.83 -16.84
CA ASP A 75 3.55 13.48 -18.22
C ASP A 75 3.08 14.58 -19.19
N ASP A 76 3.83 14.78 -20.27
CA ASP A 76 3.46 15.76 -21.30
C ASP A 76 2.40 15.15 -22.23
N ILE A 77 1.20 15.74 -22.27
CA ILE A 77 0.08 15.28 -23.07
C ILE A 77 -0.21 16.28 -24.18
N THR A 78 -0.17 15.81 -25.43
CA THR A 78 -0.53 16.60 -26.60
C THR A 78 -1.53 15.86 -27.49
N PHE A 79 -2.32 16.62 -28.25
CA PHE A 79 -3.39 16.09 -29.10
C PHE A 79 -3.22 16.58 -30.53
N LYS A 80 -3.39 15.67 -31.49
CA LYS A 80 -3.45 15.99 -32.92
C LYS A 80 -4.79 15.54 -33.49
N GLU A 81 -5.49 16.45 -34.17
CA GLU A 81 -6.73 16.11 -34.87
C GLU A 81 -6.45 15.15 -36.04
N VAL A 82 -7.29 14.13 -36.17
CA VAL A 82 -7.20 13.08 -37.19
C VAL A 82 -8.59 12.64 -37.65
N SER A 83 -8.68 12.07 -38.85
CA SER A 83 -9.91 11.45 -39.36
C SER A 83 -9.73 9.93 -39.44
N ILE A 84 -10.46 9.21 -38.60
CA ILE A 84 -10.31 7.75 -38.43
C ILE A 84 -11.68 7.05 -38.38
N LYS A 85 -11.66 5.74 -38.56
CA LYS A 85 -12.82 4.87 -38.36
C LYS A 85 -13.09 4.65 -36.86
N ASN A 86 -14.35 4.40 -36.50
CA ASN A 86 -14.78 4.17 -35.12
C ASN A 86 -14.09 2.98 -34.45
N GLU A 87 -13.80 1.93 -35.22
CA GLU A 87 -13.11 0.70 -34.75
C GLU A 87 -11.71 0.96 -34.17
N ASN A 88 -11.10 2.11 -34.49
CA ASN A 88 -9.77 2.48 -34.00
C ASN A 88 -9.78 3.36 -32.75
N ILE A 89 -10.96 3.76 -32.25
CA ILE A 89 -11.07 4.51 -31.00
C ILE A 89 -10.74 3.57 -29.85
N ALA A 90 -9.80 3.99 -29.01
CA ALA A 90 -9.44 3.27 -27.81
C ALA A 90 -10.55 3.40 -26.76
N ASP A 91 -10.90 2.29 -26.13
CA ASP A 91 -11.73 2.31 -24.93
C ASP A 91 -10.93 2.78 -23.69
N SER A 92 -11.64 3.05 -22.59
CA SER A 92 -11.05 3.54 -21.35
C SER A 92 -9.97 2.60 -20.76
N SER A 93 -10.09 1.29 -20.95
CA SER A 93 -9.13 0.31 -20.45
C SER A 93 -7.83 0.35 -21.26
N VAL A 94 -7.94 0.45 -22.58
CA VAL A 94 -6.79 0.61 -23.49
C VAL A 94 -6.05 1.92 -23.19
N ILE A 95 -6.79 3.01 -23.00
CA ILE A 95 -6.22 4.31 -22.61
C ILE A 95 -5.50 4.18 -21.27
N LYS A 96 -6.15 3.61 -20.25
CA LYS A 96 -5.57 3.43 -18.91
C LYS A 96 -4.26 2.65 -18.95
N ASN A 97 -4.26 1.49 -19.61
CA ASN A 97 -3.06 0.66 -19.74
C ASN A 97 -1.94 1.38 -20.50
N SER A 98 -2.30 2.16 -21.53
CA SER A 98 -1.34 2.92 -22.31
C SER A 98 -0.70 4.04 -21.50
N ILE A 99 -1.49 4.79 -20.71
CA ILE A 99 -1.00 5.84 -19.80
C ILE A 99 0.00 5.25 -18.80
N ILE A 100 -0.39 4.20 -18.08
CA ILE A 100 0.46 3.57 -17.06
C ILE A 100 1.79 3.12 -17.68
N LYS A 101 1.74 2.45 -18.85
CA LYS A 101 2.92 1.91 -19.53
C LYS A 101 3.90 2.99 -20.02
N ASN A 102 3.39 4.17 -20.40
CA ASN A 102 4.20 5.24 -21.02
C ASN A 102 4.51 6.40 -20.07
N SER A 103 3.98 6.36 -18.85
CA SER A 103 4.26 7.36 -17.83
C SER A 103 5.72 7.36 -17.40
N ARG A 104 6.26 8.56 -17.15
CA ARG A 104 7.56 8.81 -16.52
C ARG A 104 7.42 9.11 -15.04
N THR A 105 6.21 9.11 -14.51
CA THR A 105 5.94 9.41 -13.11
C THR A 105 6.54 8.31 -12.23
N SER A 106 7.40 8.72 -11.29
CA SER A 106 7.95 7.86 -10.25
C SER A 106 7.38 8.26 -8.90
N ILE A 107 7.11 7.26 -8.06
CA ILE A 107 6.54 7.44 -6.73
C ILE A 107 7.31 6.61 -5.70
N PRO A 108 7.33 7.02 -4.41
CA PRO A 108 7.94 6.24 -3.34
C PRO A 108 7.26 4.88 -3.19
N THR A 109 8.07 3.82 -3.11
CA THR A 109 7.64 2.41 -3.06
C THR A 109 8.56 1.57 -2.19
N VAL A 110 8.20 0.32 -1.97
CA VAL A 110 8.97 -0.68 -1.23
C VAL A 110 9.31 -1.85 -2.14
N LEU A 111 10.60 -2.05 -2.41
CA LEU A 111 11.09 -3.26 -3.07
C LEU A 111 11.23 -4.39 -2.06
N MET A 112 10.39 -5.41 -2.18
CA MET A 112 10.40 -6.59 -1.33
C MET A 112 11.43 -7.61 -1.84
N LYS A 113 12.29 -8.09 -0.94
CA LYS A 113 13.26 -9.15 -1.21
C LYS A 113 13.12 -10.32 -0.23
N SER A 114 13.31 -11.53 -0.75
CA SER A 114 13.39 -12.76 0.04
C SER A 114 14.72 -13.44 -0.22
N ASP A 115 15.51 -13.66 0.85
CA ASP A 115 16.88 -14.20 0.77
C ASP A 115 17.76 -13.45 -0.26
N GLY A 116 17.56 -12.14 -0.35
CA GLY A 116 18.27 -11.25 -1.28
C GLY A 116 17.71 -11.20 -2.71
N ARG A 117 16.73 -12.03 -3.06
CA ARG A 117 16.07 -12.05 -4.38
C ARG A 117 14.84 -11.17 -4.39
N GLU A 118 14.62 -10.47 -5.50
CA GLU A 118 13.45 -9.60 -5.68
C GLU A 118 12.17 -10.41 -5.83
N VAL A 119 11.14 -10.01 -5.09
CA VAL A 119 9.82 -10.65 -5.11
C VAL A 119 8.78 -9.74 -5.74
N GLY A 120 8.87 -8.43 -5.49
CA GLY A 120 7.99 -7.44 -6.09
C GLY A 120 8.22 -6.03 -5.55
N VAL A 121 7.72 -5.04 -6.28
CA VAL A 121 7.71 -3.63 -5.85
C VAL A 121 6.29 -3.27 -5.43
N LEU A 122 6.11 -2.90 -4.17
CA LEU A 122 4.82 -2.67 -3.53
C LEU A 122 4.65 -1.22 -3.12
N ALA A 123 3.41 -0.80 -2.89
CA ALA A 123 3.12 0.60 -2.54
C ALA A 123 3.78 1.03 -1.23
N ASN A 124 3.80 0.12 -0.25
CA ASN A 124 4.30 0.38 1.08
C ASN A 124 4.50 -0.95 1.81
N GLU A 125 5.05 -0.86 3.02
CA GLU A 125 5.30 -2.02 3.87
C GLU A 125 3.99 -2.73 4.27
N SER A 126 2.84 -2.04 4.30
CA SER A 126 1.53 -2.67 4.57
C SER A 126 1.12 -3.65 3.46
N GLU A 127 1.38 -3.33 2.19
CA GLU A 127 1.15 -4.29 1.11
C GLU A 127 2.10 -5.49 1.16
N MET A 128 3.37 -5.27 1.52
CA MET A 128 4.32 -6.36 1.75
C MET A 128 3.81 -7.32 2.84
N ILE A 129 3.26 -6.77 3.92
CA ILE A 129 2.65 -7.54 5.00
C ILE A 129 1.44 -8.34 4.49
N LYS A 130 0.55 -7.71 3.70
CA LYS A 130 -0.60 -8.40 3.10
C LYS A 130 -0.18 -9.59 2.22
N VAL A 131 0.88 -9.43 1.42
CA VAL A 131 1.44 -10.53 0.62
C VAL A 131 1.87 -11.69 1.51
N LEU A 132 2.62 -11.41 2.58
CA LEU A 132 3.05 -12.43 3.53
C LEU A 132 1.87 -13.11 4.24
N ASP A 133 0.83 -12.36 4.60
CA ASP A 133 -0.38 -12.88 5.24
C ASP A 133 -1.15 -13.83 4.34
N ILE A 134 -1.37 -13.43 3.08
CA ILE A 134 -2.08 -14.25 2.10
C ILE A 134 -1.33 -15.56 1.90
N ILE A 135 -0.02 -15.50 1.68
CA ILE A 135 0.81 -16.69 1.52
C ILE A 135 0.73 -17.55 2.78
N LYS A 136 0.87 -16.98 3.99
CA LYS A 136 0.81 -17.71 5.26
C LYS A 136 -0.53 -18.43 5.47
N ASN A 137 -1.64 -17.77 5.16
CA ASN A 137 -2.97 -18.33 5.38
C ASN A 137 -3.24 -19.55 4.49
N GLU A 138 -2.66 -19.62 3.30
CA GLU A 138 -2.72 -20.83 2.47
C GLU A 138 -2.00 -22.05 3.09
N TYR A 139 -0.99 -21.83 3.93
CA TYR A 139 -0.38 -22.90 4.71
C TYR A 139 -1.24 -23.31 5.92
N LYS A 140 -2.04 -22.38 6.49
CA LYS A 140 -2.98 -22.68 7.59
C LYS A 140 -4.22 -23.45 7.15
N GLU A 141 -4.71 -23.24 5.93
CA GLU A 141 -5.86 -24.02 5.41
C GLU A 141 -5.54 -25.52 5.34
N LYS A 142 -4.25 -25.88 5.31
CA LYS A 142 -3.78 -27.28 5.36
C LYS A 142 -3.63 -27.82 6.79
N ASP A 143 -3.58 -26.98 7.83
CA ASP A 143 -3.39 -27.40 9.23
C ASP A 143 -3.82 -26.29 10.23
N LYS A 144 -4.99 -26.44 10.86
CA LYS A 144 -5.73 -25.37 11.55
C LYS A 144 -5.16 -24.91 12.91
N ASP A 145 -4.26 -25.69 13.51
CA ASP A 145 -3.81 -25.49 14.91
C ASP A 145 -2.30 -25.22 15.05
N GLY A 146 -1.59 -24.96 13.94
CA GLY A 146 -0.14 -24.75 13.95
C GLY A 146 0.28 -23.29 14.12
N THR A 147 1.32 -23.04 14.93
CA THR A 147 2.16 -21.85 14.75
C THR A 147 3.06 -22.06 13.53
N PHE A 148 3.13 -21.07 12.65
CA PHE A 148 3.91 -21.13 11.41
C PHE A 148 5.04 -20.12 11.44
N LYS A 149 6.26 -20.60 11.23
CA LYS A 149 7.48 -19.81 11.12
C LYS A 149 7.81 -19.55 9.66
N LEU A 150 8.18 -18.31 9.35
CA LEU A 150 8.71 -17.96 8.04
C LEU A 150 10.13 -18.52 7.89
N ASN A 151 10.38 -19.23 6.79
CA ASN A 151 11.66 -19.88 6.55
C ASN A 151 12.69 -18.94 5.89
N ASN A 152 12.21 -17.93 5.17
CA ASN A 152 13.04 -17.02 4.38
C ASN A 152 13.31 -15.71 5.13
N ARG A 153 14.45 -15.08 4.85
CA ARG A 153 14.78 -13.74 5.34
C ARG A 153 14.14 -12.69 4.42
N ILE A 154 13.08 -12.06 4.90
CA ILE A 154 12.46 -10.93 4.20
C ILE A 154 13.20 -9.65 4.55
N THR A 155 13.53 -8.89 3.50
CA THR A 155 14.11 -7.54 3.59
C THR A 155 13.40 -6.64 2.61
N TYR A 156 13.54 -5.34 2.78
CA TYR A 156 12.99 -4.39 1.83
C TYR A 156 13.84 -3.14 1.70
N VAL A 157 13.68 -2.45 0.57
CA VAL A 157 14.36 -1.19 0.27
C VAL A 157 13.32 -0.17 -0.16
N LYS A 158 13.30 1.00 0.50
CA LYS A 158 12.48 2.14 0.07
C LYS A 158 13.15 2.78 -1.14
N GLN A 159 12.41 2.96 -2.24
CA GLN A 159 12.92 3.53 -3.48
C GLN A 159 11.81 4.22 -4.28
N ASP A 160 12.18 5.18 -5.12
CA ASP A 160 11.27 5.75 -6.11
C ASP A 160 11.19 4.83 -7.32
N THR A 161 9.98 4.37 -7.66
CA THR A 161 9.76 3.44 -8.78
C THR A 161 8.77 4.05 -9.76
N ASN A 162 9.01 3.84 -11.05
CA ASN A 162 8.06 4.25 -12.09
C ASN A 162 6.76 3.47 -11.95
N ILE A 163 5.61 4.13 -12.12
CA ILE A 163 4.30 3.51 -11.90
C ILE A 163 4.05 2.24 -12.74
N LYS A 164 4.72 2.09 -13.89
CA LYS A 164 4.63 0.91 -14.76
C LYS A 164 5.31 -0.33 -14.18
N ASP A 165 6.29 -0.13 -13.30
CA ASP A 165 7.16 -1.17 -12.75
C ASP A 165 6.69 -1.61 -11.34
N ILE A 166 5.59 -1.04 -10.84
CA ILE A 166 5.01 -1.36 -9.54
C ILE A 166 4.13 -2.60 -9.67
N SER A 167 4.45 -3.63 -8.90
CA SER A 167 3.74 -4.91 -8.91
C SER A 167 2.37 -4.81 -8.24
N THR A 168 1.42 -5.64 -8.67
CA THR A 168 0.22 -5.90 -7.87
C THR A 168 0.53 -6.89 -6.74
N ILE A 169 -0.38 -6.96 -5.75
CA ILE A 169 -0.31 -7.99 -4.71
C ILE A 169 -0.38 -9.39 -5.34
N GLU A 170 -1.26 -9.61 -6.32
CA GLU A 170 -1.38 -10.93 -6.96
C GLU A 170 -0.12 -11.32 -7.75
N GLU A 171 0.46 -10.38 -8.50
CA GLU A 171 1.73 -10.61 -9.22
C GLU A 171 2.86 -10.97 -8.26
N THR A 172 2.96 -10.24 -7.15
CA THR A 172 3.98 -10.49 -6.12
C THR A 172 3.80 -11.88 -5.49
N ILE A 173 2.56 -12.28 -5.20
CA ILE A 173 2.25 -13.62 -4.67
C ILE A 173 2.61 -14.70 -5.69
N LYS A 174 2.33 -14.47 -6.98
CA LYS A 174 2.69 -15.40 -8.05
C LYS A 174 4.20 -15.59 -8.14
N ILE A 175 4.97 -14.50 -8.11
CA ILE A 175 6.45 -14.55 -8.12
C ILE A 175 6.97 -15.26 -6.86
N ALA A 176 6.40 -14.94 -5.70
CA ALA A 176 6.78 -15.57 -4.43
C ALA A 176 6.67 -17.11 -4.45
N LYS A 177 5.74 -17.64 -5.27
CA LYS A 177 5.42 -19.07 -5.40
C LYS A 177 5.90 -19.72 -6.69
N GLU A 178 6.62 -18.98 -7.54
CA GLU A 178 6.88 -19.38 -8.94
C GLU A 178 7.49 -20.79 -9.06
N ASN A 179 8.29 -21.21 -8.08
CA ASN A 179 8.80 -22.57 -7.96
C ASN A 179 8.16 -23.31 -6.77
N PRO A 180 7.20 -24.23 -6.98
CA PRO A 180 6.53 -24.95 -5.90
C PRO A 180 7.47 -25.81 -5.03
N SER A 181 8.58 -26.30 -5.59
CA SER A 181 9.57 -27.10 -4.86
C SER A 181 10.53 -26.25 -4.04
N ASN A 182 10.70 -24.98 -4.39
CA ASN A 182 11.54 -24.02 -3.67
C ASN A 182 11.00 -22.60 -3.82
N PRO A 183 9.87 -22.28 -3.18
CA PRO A 183 9.25 -20.97 -3.31
C PRO A 183 10.15 -19.90 -2.67
N LEU A 184 10.09 -18.68 -3.20
CA LEU A 184 10.83 -17.56 -2.62
C LEU A 184 10.29 -17.22 -1.22
N ILE A 185 9.04 -17.55 -0.92
CA ILE A 185 8.45 -17.36 0.41
C ILE A 185 7.74 -18.66 0.83
N CYS A 186 8.19 -19.27 1.92
CA CYS A 186 7.52 -20.41 2.53
C CYS A 186 7.50 -20.35 4.05
N PHE A 187 6.51 -21.04 4.59
CA PHE A 187 6.31 -21.21 6.02
C PHE A 187 6.46 -22.68 6.40
N SER A 188 6.96 -22.94 7.60
CA SER A 188 6.98 -24.27 8.23
C SER A 188 6.25 -24.26 9.56
N LYS A 189 5.69 -25.40 9.96
CA LYS A 189 5.07 -25.58 11.28
C LYS A 189 6.16 -25.58 12.34
N GLU A 190 5.98 -24.77 13.38
CA GLU A 190 6.88 -24.76 14.54
C GLU A 190 6.59 -26.01 15.37
N LYS A 191 7.63 -26.78 15.73
CA LYS A 191 7.48 -27.87 16.69
C LYS A 191 7.35 -27.24 18.07
N GLU A 192 6.27 -27.52 18.79
CA GLU A 192 6.15 -27.21 20.21
C GLU A 192 7.36 -27.81 20.95
N THR A 193 8.31 -26.96 21.31
CA THR A 193 9.47 -27.34 22.11
C THR A 193 9.47 -26.45 23.35
N ASN A 194 9.32 -27.08 24.50
CA ASN A 194 9.37 -26.44 25.80
C ASN A 194 10.72 -25.74 26.00
N GLY A 195 10.67 -24.44 26.26
CA GLY A 195 11.77 -23.69 26.88
C GLY A 195 12.93 -23.34 25.95
N VAL A 196 12.88 -22.13 25.39
CA VAL A 196 13.94 -21.10 25.30
C VAL A 196 13.47 -20.10 24.24
N GLN A 197 13.20 -18.87 24.68
CA GLN A 197 12.66 -17.80 23.85
C GLN A 197 13.65 -17.42 22.77
N ASN A 198 13.26 -17.50 21.50
CA ASN A 198 13.87 -16.72 20.44
C ASN A 198 12.79 -16.25 19.46
N VAL A 199 12.73 -14.93 19.36
CA VAL A 199 11.74 -14.08 18.70
C VAL A 199 11.57 -14.48 17.23
N SER A 200 10.62 -15.37 16.97
CA SER A 200 10.16 -15.72 15.62
C SER A 200 9.13 -14.70 15.16
N LEU A 201 9.26 -14.30 13.89
CA LEU A 201 8.47 -13.45 12.97
C LEU A 201 6.92 -13.40 13.13
N SER A 202 6.41 -13.37 14.35
CA SER A 202 5.00 -13.28 14.71
C SER A 202 4.49 -11.84 14.74
N ARG A 203 5.36 -10.82 14.60
CA ARG A 203 5.05 -9.41 14.88
C ARG A 203 4.89 -8.48 13.67
N SER A 204 4.95 -9.00 12.44
CA SER A 204 4.71 -8.17 11.25
C SER A 204 3.25 -8.16 10.79
N LEU A 205 2.44 -9.13 11.21
CA LEU A 205 1.12 -9.41 10.61
C LEU A 205 -0.06 -8.85 11.43
N SER A 206 0.19 -7.99 12.41
CA SER A 206 -0.92 -7.38 13.13
C SER A 206 -0.65 -6.08 13.86
N VAL A 207 -0.33 -5.05 13.07
CA VAL A 207 -0.44 -3.67 13.57
C VAL A 207 -1.92 -3.24 13.65
N THR A 208 -2.87 -3.98 13.05
CA THR A 208 -4.31 -3.67 13.10
C THR A 208 -5.08 -4.27 14.29
N SER A 209 -4.43 -4.91 15.29
CA SER A 209 -5.17 -5.49 16.44
C SER A 209 -4.41 -5.77 17.76
N PHE A 210 -3.19 -5.27 18.01
CA PHE A 210 -2.34 -5.87 19.08
C PHE A 210 -1.76 -4.95 20.16
N VAL A 211 -2.05 -3.65 20.15
CA VAL A 211 -1.56 -2.75 21.20
C VAL A 211 -2.49 -2.89 22.41
N SER A 212 -1.98 -3.38 23.54
CA SER A 212 -2.76 -3.39 24.79
C SER A 212 -2.64 -2.06 25.51
N PHE A 213 -3.66 -1.72 26.29
CA PHE A 213 -3.60 -0.56 27.18
C PHE A 213 -2.35 -0.63 28.09
N PRO A 214 -1.52 0.42 28.10
CA PRO A 214 -0.27 0.43 28.88
C PRO A 214 -0.52 0.62 30.38
N SER A 215 -1.73 1.05 30.76
CA SER A 215 -2.17 1.23 32.15
C SER A 215 -3.65 0.89 32.25
N LYS A 216 -4.12 0.53 33.46
CA LYS A 216 -5.54 0.29 33.79
C LYS A 216 -6.35 1.58 33.98
N GLY A 217 -5.73 2.73 33.76
CA GLY A 217 -6.35 4.04 33.90
C GLY A 217 -7.40 4.36 32.84
N THR A 218 -7.97 5.56 32.93
CA THR A 218 -8.95 6.07 31.97
C THR A 218 -8.31 7.09 31.03
N ILE A 219 -8.78 7.14 29.78
CA ILE A 219 -8.32 8.17 28.84
C ILE A 219 -8.86 9.51 29.31
N THR A 220 -7.97 10.38 29.78
CA THR A 220 -8.31 11.75 30.21
C THR A 220 -8.20 12.74 29.05
N SER A 221 -7.57 12.31 27.95
CA SER A 221 -7.03 13.21 26.94
C SER A 221 -6.79 12.46 25.61
N PRO A 222 -7.58 12.69 24.54
CA PRO A 222 -7.41 12.04 23.22
C PRO A 222 -6.26 12.59 22.33
N PHE A 223 -5.90 11.88 21.28
CA PHE A 223 -4.99 12.38 20.23
C PHE A 223 -5.62 13.55 19.45
N GLY A 224 -4.81 14.54 19.03
CA GLY A 224 -5.26 15.61 18.13
C GLY A 224 -4.93 17.04 18.57
N MET A 225 -5.44 18.02 17.81
CA MET A 225 -5.13 19.45 17.98
C MET A 225 -5.83 20.04 19.21
N ARG A 226 -5.08 20.79 20.05
CA ARG A 226 -5.62 21.48 21.23
C ARG A 226 -4.91 22.78 21.51
N TRP A 227 -5.68 23.85 21.70
CA TRP A 227 -5.14 25.19 22.02
C TRP A 227 -3.99 25.60 21.09
N GLY A 228 -4.09 25.23 19.80
CA GLY A 228 -3.07 25.51 18.79
C GLY A 228 -1.84 24.60 18.79
N LYS A 229 -1.80 23.55 19.62
CA LYS A 229 -0.71 22.57 19.69
C LYS A 229 -1.22 21.14 19.45
N MET A 230 -0.47 20.37 18.67
CA MET A 230 -0.77 18.96 18.42
C MET A 230 -0.44 18.11 19.65
N HIS A 231 -1.41 17.31 20.11
CA HIS A 231 -1.20 16.24 21.07
C HIS A 231 -0.90 14.94 20.32
N ASN A 232 0.35 14.49 20.39
CA ASN A 232 0.89 13.38 19.59
C ASN A 232 0.51 11.97 20.11
N GLY A 233 -0.26 11.90 21.19
CA GLY A 233 -0.67 10.64 21.81
C GLY A 233 -2.00 10.76 22.53
N ILE A 234 -2.25 9.84 23.46
CA ILE A 234 -3.33 9.92 24.43
C ILE A 234 -2.74 10.01 25.84
N ASP A 235 -3.45 10.65 26.77
CA ASP A 235 -3.10 10.56 28.19
C ASP A 235 -4.07 9.62 28.90
N ILE A 236 -3.49 8.69 29.65
CA ILE A 236 -4.21 7.68 30.43
C ILE A 236 -3.97 8.01 31.91
N GLY A 237 -4.97 8.61 32.55
CA GLY A 237 -4.94 8.97 33.95
C GLY A 237 -4.98 7.73 34.85
N ALA A 238 -3.99 7.59 35.73
CA ALA A 238 -3.87 6.48 36.66
C ALA A 238 -3.17 6.95 37.96
N PRO A 239 -3.37 6.27 39.10
CA PRO A 239 -2.66 6.58 40.35
C PRO A 239 -1.14 6.67 40.19
N MET A 240 -0.53 7.60 40.92
CA MET A 240 0.93 7.75 40.98
C MET A 240 1.58 6.43 41.42
N GLY A 241 2.56 5.94 40.65
CA GLY A 241 3.29 4.72 40.97
C GLY A 241 2.68 3.42 40.42
N ASP A 242 1.49 3.47 39.81
CA ASP A 242 0.88 2.32 39.15
C ASP A 242 1.80 1.76 38.05
N PRO A 243 1.76 0.44 37.78
CA PRO A 243 2.60 -0.16 36.76
C PRO A 243 2.22 0.28 35.34
N ILE A 244 3.24 0.61 34.55
CA ILE A 244 3.14 0.83 33.10
C ILE A 244 3.64 -0.44 32.41
N HIS A 245 2.83 -0.98 31.51
CA HIS A 245 3.18 -2.20 30.78
C HIS A 245 3.52 -1.90 29.33
N ALA A 246 4.47 -2.66 28.76
CA ALA A 246 4.74 -2.63 27.34
C ALA A 246 3.49 -3.04 26.56
N ALA A 247 3.05 -2.17 25.66
CA ALA A 247 1.86 -2.40 24.86
C ALA A 247 2.04 -3.50 23.80
N MET A 248 3.30 -3.81 23.47
CA MET A 248 3.71 -4.79 22.47
C MET A 248 5.17 -5.23 22.75
N ASP A 249 5.57 -6.47 22.45
CA ASP A 249 6.98 -6.90 22.57
C ASP A 249 7.95 -6.01 21.78
N GLY A 250 9.18 -5.85 22.21
CA GLY A 250 10.13 -5.08 21.40
C GLY A 250 11.41 -4.81 22.13
N LYS A 251 12.23 -3.98 21.51
CA LYS A 251 13.48 -3.53 22.07
C LYS A 251 13.34 -2.10 22.57
N VAL A 252 13.67 -1.88 23.83
CA VAL A 252 13.78 -0.54 24.39
C VAL A 252 14.90 0.19 23.65
N VAL A 253 14.56 1.28 22.94
CA VAL A 253 15.52 2.10 22.18
C VAL A 253 15.84 3.41 22.87
N TYR A 254 15.03 3.82 23.86
CA TYR A 254 15.28 4.98 24.70
C TYR A 254 14.63 4.77 26.07
N ALA A 255 15.34 5.09 27.15
CA ALA A 255 14.84 4.91 28.53
C ALA A 255 15.49 5.91 29.49
N LYS A 256 15.27 7.20 29.24
CA LYS A 256 15.95 8.32 29.93
C LYS A 256 15.02 9.53 30.05
N TRP A 257 15.55 10.65 30.53
CA TRP A 257 14.85 11.93 30.51
C TRP A 257 14.80 12.52 29.09
N GLU A 258 13.68 13.13 28.71
CA GLU A 258 13.51 13.90 27.47
C GLU A 258 12.63 15.11 27.74
N ASP A 259 13.02 16.27 27.23
CA ASP A 259 12.29 17.52 27.47
C ASP A 259 10.84 17.42 26.96
N GLY A 260 9.92 17.95 27.75
CA GLY A 260 8.48 17.81 27.51
C GLY A 260 7.91 16.46 28.01
N TYR A 261 8.56 15.33 27.72
CA TYR A 261 8.08 14.00 28.13
C TYR A 261 8.47 13.61 29.56
N GLY A 262 9.50 14.22 30.15
CA GLY A 262 10.02 13.80 31.46
C GLY A 262 10.78 12.48 31.35
N LYS A 263 10.59 11.57 32.30
CA LYS A 263 11.11 10.20 32.16
C LYS A 263 10.29 9.47 31.11
N VAL A 264 10.95 9.03 30.04
CA VAL A 264 10.29 8.44 28.88
C VAL A 264 10.93 7.12 28.48
N ILE A 265 10.08 6.19 28.06
CA ILE A 265 10.48 4.90 27.49
C ILE A 265 10.01 4.91 26.03
N LYS A 266 10.89 4.54 25.09
CA LYS A 266 10.55 4.31 23.68
C LYS A 266 10.90 2.87 23.35
N ILE A 267 9.94 2.12 22.83
CA ILE A 267 10.13 0.72 22.44
C ILE A 267 9.96 0.62 20.93
N ASP A 268 11.03 0.19 20.26
CA ASP A 268 10.98 -0.20 18.85
C ASP A 268 10.45 -1.63 18.76
N HIS A 269 9.40 -1.81 17.98
CA HIS A 269 8.76 -3.09 17.77
C HIS A 269 9.16 -3.73 16.43
N GLY A 270 10.04 -3.07 15.67
CA GLY A 270 10.39 -3.40 14.29
C GLY A 270 9.40 -2.82 13.28
N VAL A 271 9.72 -2.94 12.00
CA VAL A 271 8.86 -2.56 10.85
C VAL A 271 8.29 -1.13 10.95
N GLY A 272 9.11 -0.19 11.43
CA GLY A 272 8.75 1.23 11.54
C GLY A 272 7.78 1.57 12.68
N VAL A 273 7.40 0.62 13.54
CA VAL A 273 6.45 0.86 14.64
C VAL A 273 7.18 1.08 15.96
N GLN A 274 6.86 2.18 16.62
CA GLN A 274 7.39 2.52 17.95
C GLN A 274 6.25 2.91 18.88
N THR A 275 6.35 2.53 20.15
CA THR A 275 5.51 3.10 21.22
C THR A 275 6.34 3.99 22.14
N VAL A 276 5.70 5.04 22.64
CA VAL A 276 6.30 6.02 23.56
C VAL A 276 5.47 6.06 24.83
N TYR A 277 6.13 6.02 25.99
CA TYR A 277 5.53 6.07 27.32
C TYR A 277 6.18 7.21 28.09
N GLY A 278 5.49 8.35 28.18
CA GLY A 278 5.98 9.56 28.84
C GLY A 278 5.48 9.72 30.28
N HIS A 279 6.03 10.73 30.94
CA HIS A 279 5.71 11.20 32.28
C HIS A 279 5.93 10.18 33.40
N CYS A 280 6.76 9.15 33.20
CA CYS A 280 6.98 8.11 34.19
C CYS A 280 7.54 8.66 35.51
N SER A 281 7.19 8.05 36.63
CA SER A 281 7.82 8.34 37.94
C SER A 281 9.10 7.52 38.11
N ASN A 282 9.09 6.29 37.60
CA ASN A 282 10.24 5.41 37.52
C ASN A 282 10.31 4.69 36.17
N ILE A 283 11.53 4.38 35.73
CA ILE A 283 11.81 3.52 34.57
C ILE A 283 12.39 2.22 35.14
N ASP A 284 11.78 1.08 34.80
CA ASP A 284 12.16 -0.24 35.33
C ASP A 284 12.94 -1.08 34.28
N VAL A 285 13.28 -0.49 33.13
CA VAL A 285 13.96 -1.13 32.00
C VAL A 285 15.14 -0.31 31.49
N ASN A 286 16.07 -0.96 30.80
CA ASN A 286 17.26 -0.31 30.24
C ASN A 286 17.20 -0.21 28.72
N GLU A 287 17.88 0.78 28.14
CA GLU A 287 18.13 0.83 26.69
C GLU A 287 18.80 -0.46 26.22
N GLY A 288 18.31 -1.03 25.12
CA GLY A 288 18.76 -2.30 24.57
C GLY A 288 18.00 -3.52 25.08
N GLN A 289 17.25 -3.41 26.17
CA GLN A 289 16.47 -4.52 26.75
C GLN A 289 15.34 -4.97 25.81
N GLN A 290 15.17 -6.28 25.70
CA GLN A 290 13.99 -6.88 25.07
C GLN A 290 12.89 -6.98 26.11
N VAL A 291 11.68 -6.56 25.76
CA VAL A 291 10.49 -6.60 26.62
C VAL A 291 9.36 -7.32 25.92
N LYS A 292 8.46 -7.93 26.68
CA LYS A 292 7.23 -8.56 26.17
C LYS A 292 6.00 -7.70 26.40
N LYS A 293 4.98 -7.88 25.58
CA LYS A 293 3.65 -7.32 25.80
C LYS A 293 3.16 -7.68 27.21
N GLY A 294 2.69 -6.68 27.95
CA GLY A 294 2.23 -6.82 29.32
C GLY A 294 3.34 -6.86 30.37
N GLU A 295 4.62 -6.81 29.98
CA GLU A 295 5.74 -6.70 30.92
C GLU A 295 5.75 -5.30 31.55
N ASN A 296 5.96 -5.23 32.87
CA ASN A 296 6.10 -3.95 33.57
C ASN A 296 7.40 -3.27 33.15
N ILE A 297 7.29 -2.07 32.58
CA ILE A 297 8.43 -1.31 32.04
C ILE A 297 8.74 -0.05 32.86
N GLY A 298 7.82 0.40 33.71
CA GLY A 298 7.99 1.59 34.51
C GLY A 298 6.75 1.88 35.35
N LYS A 299 6.69 3.09 35.91
CA LYS A 299 5.60 3.49 36.81
C LYS A 299 4.97 4.80 36.40
N VAL A 300 3.66 4.90 36.54
CA VAL A 300 2.87 6.11 36.30
C VAL A 300 3.44 7.25 37.13
N GLY A 301 3.53 8.43 36.52
CA GLY A 301 4.12 9.59 37.16
C GLY A 301 3.51 10.90 36.72
N SER A 302 4.21 11.99 37.05
CA SER A 302 3.88 13.35 36.60
C SER A 302 5.18 14.14 36.38
N THR A 303 6.15 13.52 35.71
CA THR A 303 7.44 14.16 35.36
C THR A 303 7.35 14.91 34.02
N GLY A 304 8.25 15.86 33.77
CA GLY A 304 8.21 16.66 32.54
C GLY A 304 7.04 17.63 32.52
N ASN A 305 6.43 17.85 31.35
CA ASN A 305 5.28 18.75 31.21
C ASN A 305 3.97 18.00 31.48
N SER A 306 3.64 17.83 32.76
CA SER A 306 2.46 17.10 33.24
C SER A 306 1.74 17.89 34.33
N THR A 307 0.41 17.89 34.32
CA THR A 307 -0.45 18.56 35.32
C THR A 307 -0.96 17.64 36.43
N GLY A 308 -0.70 16.33 36.34
CA GLY A 308 -1.08 15.34 37.35
C GLY A 308 -0.72 13.92 36.93
N PRO A 309 -0.89 12.90 37.80
CA PRO A 309 -0.50 11.53 37.49
C PRO A 309 -1.19 10.92 36.25
N HIS A 310 -0.41 10.57 35.22
CA HIS A 310 -0.87 9.88 34.01
C HIS A 310 0.29 9.23 33.24
N VAL A 311 -0.04 8.44 32.22
CA VAL A 311 0.89 8.00 31.18
C VAL A 311 0.53 8.71 29.89
N HIS A 312 1.48 9.43 29.31
CA HIS A 312 1.37 9.87 27.92
C HIS A 312 1.79 8.73 27.01
N PHE A 313 0.87 8.26 26.17
CA PHE A 313 1.07 7.10 25.31
C PHE A 313 0.95 7.48 23.83
N GLU A 314 2.01 7.21 23.07
CA GLU A 314 2.00 7.40 21.62
C GLU A 314 2.21 6.07 20.89
N VAL A 315 1.59 5.97 19.71
CA VAL A 315 1.94 5.00 18.68
C VAL A 315 2.52 5.80 17.52
N ARG A 316 3.73 5.45 17.09
CA ARG A 316 4.40 6.06 15.94
C ARG A 316 4.59 5.02 14.85
N VAL A 317 4.30 5.41 13.62
CA VAL A 317 4.56 4.61 12.41
C VAL A 317 5.47 5.44 11.51
N ASP A 318 6.63 4.90 11.15
CA ASP A 318 7.69 5.61 10.41
C ASP A 318 8.09 6.94 11.06
N GLY A 319 8.06 6.98 12.40
CA GLY A 319 8.38 8.19 13.19
C GLY A 319 7.24 9.22 13.28
N ALA A 320 6.16 9.07 12.50
CA ALA A 320 5.00 9.94 12.56
C ALA A 320 3.99 9.48 13.64
N PRO A 321 3.58 10.36 14.57
CA PRO A 321 2.54 10.03 15.54
C PRO A 321 1.21 9.68 14.88
N GLN A 322 0.61 8.58 15.33
CA GLN A 322 -0.71 8.11 14.93
C GLN A 322 -1.67 8.17 16.11
N ASP A 323 -2.97 8.24 15.85
CA ASP A 323 -4.00 8.14 16.88
C ASP A 323 -3.96 6.75 17.55
N PRO A 324 -3.51 6.63 18.81
CA PRO A 324 -3.37 5.34 19.50
C PRO A 324 -4.68 4.58 19.65
N LEU A 325 -5.83 5.27 19.69
CA LEU A 325 -7.14 4.63 19.85
C LEU A 325 -7.51 3.72 18.67
N LYS A 326 -6.87 3.91 17.50
CA LYS A 326 -7.05 3.02 16.34
C LYS A 326 -6.33 1.67 16.49
N TYR A 327 -5.43 1.55 17.46
CA TYR A 327 -4.54 0.40 17.65
C TYR A 327 -4.81 -0.35 18.96
N LEU A 328 -5.41 0.36 19.94
CA LEU A 328 -5.72 -0.17 21.26
C LEU A 328 -6.94 -1.11 21.23
N LYS A 329 -6.83 -2.23 21.94
CA LYS A 329 -7.93 -3.15 22.29
C LYS A 329 -7.86 -3.50 23.77
#